data_AF-A0A4P2PZ05-F1
#
_entry.id   AF-A0A4P2PZ05-F1
#
_cell.length_a   1.000
_cell.length_b   1.000
_cell.length_c   1.000
_cell.angle_alpha   90.00
_cell.angle_beta   90.00
_cell.angle_gamma   90.00
#
_symmetry.space_group_name_H-M   'P 1'
#
loop_
_entity.id
_entity.type
_entity.pdbx_description
1 polymer ?
#
loop_
_entity_poly.entity_id
_entity_poly.type
_entity_poly.pdbx_seq_one_letter_code
_entity_poly.pdbx_strand_id
1 'polypeptide(L)'
;MSKDPHAKRFEIQRLVERSLDLARHALLQQGSFLPGFIAVQPSGKYDIGVAAQGGNEGWNLLITALRQKASAKQIRAAAVYRDVKVRARGATEDIDAVQVVAELASGEACNVFQIYRLGDETLVFEEGREVELVPSVIFAESDRSTPGTRRWWEFWK
;
A
#
# COMPACT_ATOMS: atom_id res chain seq x y z
N MET A 1 10.02 -0.36 24.16
CA MET A 1 10.00 0.13 22.75
C MET A 1 11.42 0.06 22.22
N SER A 2 11.69 -0.80 21.24
CA SER A 2 13.05 -0.95 20.69
C SER A 2 13.46 0.35 19.98
N LYS A 3 14.66 0.85 20.30
CA LYS A 3 15.26 2.07 19.71
C LYS A 3 16.06 1.77 18.44
N ASP A 4 15.94 0.56 17.89
CA ASP A 4 16.73 0.15 16.74
C ASP A 4 16.10 0.62 15.42
N PRO A 5 16.72 1.59 14.70
CA PRO A 5 16.22 2.03 13.41
C PRO A 5 16.21 0.91 12.35
N HIS A 6 17.01 -0.14 12.51
CA HIS A 6 16.99 -1.30 11.61
C HIS A 6 15.68 -2.09 11.76
N ALA A 7 15.17 -2.26 12.98
CA ALA A 7 13.93 -3.00 13.24
C ALA A 7 12.70 -2.40 12.55
N LYS A 8 12.66 -1.06 12.36
CA LYS A 8 11.56 -0.35 11.69
C LYS A 8 11.59 -0.52 10.18
N ARG A 9 12.78 -0.44 9.56
CA ARG A 9 12.96 -0.70 8.13
C ARG A 9 12.51 -2.12 7.75
N PHE A 10 12.74 -3.09 8.63
CA PHE A 10 12.23 -4.46 8.45
C PHE A 10 10.70 -4.53 8.51
N GLU A 11 10.02 -3.61 9.19
CA GLU A 11 8.57 -3.66 9.35
C GLU A 11 7.81 -3.17 8.12
N ILE A 12 8.21 -2.02 7.54
CA ILE A 12 7.65 -1.56 6.25
C ILE A 12 7.89 -2.62 5.18
N GLN A 13 9.12 -3.12 5.07
CA GLN A 13 9.46 -4.12 4.08
C GLN A 13 8.61 -5.39 4.25
N ARG A 14 8.44 -5.86 5.50
CA ARG A 14 7.60 -7.02 5.81
C ARG A 14 6.13 -6.77 5.46
N LEU A 15 5.61 -5.56 5.64
CA LEU A 15 4.24 -5.21 5.24
C LEU A 15 4.07 -5.24 3.73
N VAL A 16 5.04 -4.69 2.99
CA VAL A 16 5.07 -4.73 1.53
C VAL A 16 5.09 -6.17 1.03
N GLU A 17 6.04 -6.98 1.52
CA GLU A 17 6.19 -8.39 1.10
C GLU A 17 4.92 -9.20 1.39
N ARG A 18 4.35 -9.07 2.59
CA ARG A 18 3.08 -9.75 2.92
C ARG A 18 1.92 -9.31 2.05
N SER A 19 1.84 -8.03 1.70
CA SER A 19 0.79 -7.52 0.82
C SER A 19 0.94 -8.08 -0.60
N LEU A 20 2.17 -8.16 -1.10
CA LEU A 20 2.47 -8.75 -2.40
C LEU A 20 2.20 -10.25 -2.43
N ASP A 21 2.48 -10.99 -1.35
CA ASP A 21 2.16 -12.42 -1.25
C ASP A 21 0.65 -12.68 -1.26
N LEU A 22 -0.13 -11.86 -0.55
CA LEU A 22 -1.60 -11.94 -0.58
C LEU A 22 -2.14 -11.63 -1.99
N ALA A 23 -1.63 -10.57 -2.63
CA ALA A 23 -2.01 -10.21 -4.00
C ALA A 23 -1.65 -11.33 -4.99
N ARG A 24 -0.45 -11.90 -4.89
CA ARG A 24 0.00 -13.03 -5.71
C ARG A 24 -0.93 -14.23 -5.57
N HIS A 25 -1.27 -14.59 -4.34
CA HIS A 25 -2.16 -15.72 -4.10
C HIS A 25 -3.55 -15.48 -4.70
N ALA A 26 -4.11 -14.28 -4.54
CA ALA A 26 -5.40 -13.93 -5.11
C ALA A 26 -5.39 -13.92 -6.64
N LEU A 27 -4.35 -13.35 -7.27
CA LEU A 27 -4.17 -13.36 -8.73
C LEU A 27 -4.08 -14.78 -9.28
N LEU A 28 -3.32 -15.68 -8.64
CA LEU A 28 -3.22 -17.08 -9.08
C LEU A 28 -4.53 -17.85 -8.95
N GLN A 29 -5.34 -17.56 -7.93
CA GLN A 29 -6.57 -18.31 -7.67
C GLN A 29 -7.79 -17.76 -8.42
N GLN A 30 -7.84 -16.45 -8.65
CA GLN A 30 -9.05 -15.75 -9.09
C GLN A 30 -8.82 -14.88 -10.35
N GLY A 31 -7.58 -14.74 -10.80
CA GLY A 31 -7.19 -13.87 -11.92
C GLY A 31 -7.32 -12.36 -11.64
N SER A 32 -7.83 -11.97 -10.47
CA SER A 32 -8.03 -10.59 -10.05
C SER A 32 -8.18 -10.52 -8.52
N PHE A 33 -8.12 -9.32 -7.94
CA PHE A 33 -8.40 -9.12 -6.53
C PHE A 33 -8.93 -7.70 -6.24
N LEU A 34 -9.75 -7.57 -5.20
CA LEU A 34 -10.21 -6.28 -4.70
C LEU A 34 -9.13 -5.63 -3.81
N PRO A 35 -9.16 -4.30 -3.63
CA PRO A 35 -8.25 -3.63 -2.71
C PRO A 35 -8.26 -4.29 -1.33
N GLY A 36 -7.08 -4.52 -0.77
CA GLY A 36 -6.90 -5.15 0.53
C GLY A 36 -6.07 -4.29 1.48
N PHE A 37 -6.08 -4.67 2.75
CA PHE A 37 -5.21 -4.07 3.76
C PHE A 37 -4.60 -5.11 4.68
N ILE A 38 -3.46 -4.73 5.26
CA ILE A 38 -2.86 -5.35 6.42
C ILE A 38 -2.63 -4.25 7.45
N ALA A 39 -3.11 -4.41 8.67
CA ALA A 39 -2.85 -3.48 9.76
C ALA A 39 -2.20 -4.22 10.93
N VAL A 40 -1.29 -3.55 11.62
CA VAL A 40 -0.56 -4.10 12.77
C VAL A 40 -1.01 -3.38 14.03
N GLN A 41 -1.56 -4.12 14.97
CA GLN A 41 -1.96 -3.59 16.28
C GLN A 41 -0.73 -3.26 17.14
N PRO A 42 -0.87 -2.43 18.20
CA PRO A 42 0.18 -2.21 19.19
C PRO A 42 0.76 -3.50 19.79
N SER A 43 -0.07 -4.54 19.92
CA SER A 43 0.31 -5.88 20.39
C SER A 43 1.18 -6.67 19.40
N GLY A 44 1.28 -6.21 18.15
CA GLY A 44 1.94 -6.94 17.07
C GLY A 44 1.02 -7.90 16.29
N LYS A 45 -0.25 -8.05 16.70
CA LYS A 45 -1.24 -8.83 15.94
C LYS A 45 -1.54 -8.16 14.59
N TYR A 46 -1.72 -8.99 13.57
CA TYR A 46 -2.15 -8.54 12.24
C TYR A 46 -3.67 -8.62 12.10
N ASP A 47 -4.26 -7.56 11.58
CA ASP A 47 -5.62 -7.53 11.02
C ASP A 47 -5.52 -7.46 9.50
N ILE A 48 -6.25 -8.32 8.80
CA ILE A 48 -6.26 -8.38 7.33
C ILE A 48 -7.70 -8.24 6.89
N GLY A 49 -7.93 -7.50 5.81
CA GLY A 49 -9.25 -7.40 5.22
C GLY A 49 -9.20 -6.94 3.77
N VAL A 50 -10.36 -7.01 3.13
CA VAL A 50 -10.57 -6.69 1.72
C VAL A 50 -11.74 -5.72 1.63
N ALA A 51 -11.67 -4.80 0.69
CA ALA A 51 -12.75 -3.86 0.43
C ALA A 51 -14.01 -4.60 -0.07
N ALA A 52 -15.18 -4.07 0.24
CA ALA A 52 -16.45 -4.59 -0.30
C ALA A 52 -16.64 -4.32 -1.81
N GLN A 53 -15.85 -3.40 -2.37
CA GLN A 53 -15.93 -2.97 -3.76
C GLN A 53 -14.53 -2.67 -4.34
N GLY A 54 -14.42 -2.71 -5.67
CA GLY A 54 -13.16 -2.55 -6.39
C GLY A 54 -12.75 -1.09 -6.61
N GLY A 55 -11.61 -0.92 -7.28
CA GLY A 55 -11.14 0.38 -7.78
C GLY A 55 -10.84 1.43 -6.71
N ASN A 56 -10.95 2.70 -7.11
CA ASN A 56 -10.62 3.84 -6.24
C ASN A 56 -11.56 3.98 -5.04
N GLU A 57 -12.82 3.58 -5.17
CA GLU A 57 -13.77 3.69 -4.06
C GLU A 57 -13.44 2.72 -2.93
N GLY A 58 -13.18 1.44 -3.26
CA GLY A 58 -12.73 0.45 -2.29
C GLY A 58 -11.44 0.87 -1.59
N TRP A 59 -10.49 1.37 -2.37
CA TRP A 59 -9.23 1.92 -1.87
C TRP A 59 -9.44 3.05 -0.85
N ASN A 60 -10.27 4.04 -1.20
CA ASN A 60 -10.55 5.20 -0.34
C ASN A 60 -11.27 4.81 0.95
N LEU A 61 -12.20 3.83 0.88
CA LEU A 61 -12.87 3.28 2.06
C LEU A 61 -11.88 2.63 3.03
N LEU A 62 -10.93 1.82 2.51
CA LEU A 62 -9.91 1.19 3.34
C LEU A 62 -9.01 2.23 4.01
N ILE A 63 -8.51 3.21 3.26
CA ILE A 63 -7.71 4.30 3.83
C ILE A 63 -8.48 5.04 4.92
N THR A 64 -9.77 5.31 4.72
CA THR A 64 -10.61 6.01 5.69
C THR A 64 -10.80 5.19 6.97
N ALA A 65 -11.07 3.89 6.84
CA ALA A 65 -11.19 2.98 7.98
C ALA A 65 -9.86 2.87 8.76
N LEU A 66 -8.74 2.79 8.06
CA LEU A 66 -7.42 2.72 8.69
C LEU A 66 -7.04 4.03 9.37
N ARG A 67 -7.37 5.19 8.79
CA ARG A 67 -7.22 6.50 9.45
C ARG A 67 -7.95 6.54 10.78
N GLN A 68 -9.20 6.07 10.83
CA GLN A 68 -9.98 6.03 12.07
C GLN A 68 -9.32 5.12 13.12
N LYS A 69 -8.82 3.96 12.71
CA LYS A 69 -8.07 3.06 13.59
C LYS A 69 -6.75 3.68 14.08
N ALA A 70 -6.04 4.38 13.20
CA ALA A 70 -4.80 5.09 13.52
C ALA A 70 -5.04 6.21 14.52
N SER A 71 -6.08 7.05 14.30
CA SER A 71 -6.46 8.12 15.23
C SER A 71 -6.89 7.58 16.60
N ALA A 72 -7.53 6.41 16.62
CA ALA A 72 -7.88 5.70 17.85
C ALA A 72 -6.69 4.95 18.50
N LYS A 73 -5.47 5.07 17.94
CA LYS A 73 -4.25 4.38 18.39
C LYS A 73 -4.40 2.85 18.44
N GLN A 74 -5.31 2.29 17.64
CA GLN A 74 -5.57 0.85 17.58
C GLN A 74 -4.62 0.11 16.65
N ILE A 75 -3.87 0.85 15.81
CA ILE A 75 -2.86 0.31 14.90
C ILE A 75 -1.59 1.16 14.98
N ARG A 76 -0.44 0.53 14.75
CA ARG A 76 0.88 1.18 14.74
C ARG A 76 1.56 1.14 13.36
N ALA A 77 1.02 0.35 12.45
CA ALA A 77 1.47 0.25 11.07
C ALA A 77 0.31 -0.27 10.20
N ALA A 78 0.32 0.07 8.91
CA ALA A 78 -0.65 -0.45 7.96
C ALA A 78 -0.07 -0.46 6.55
N ALA A 79 -0.60 -1.35 5.72
CA ALA A 79 -0.45 -1.32 4.28
C ALA A 79 -1.81 -1.48 3.61
N VAL A 80 -2.03 -0.74 2.53
CA VAL A 80 -3.14 -0.94 1.60
C VAL A 80 -2.56 -1.35 0.26
N TYR A 81 -3.17 -2.31 -0.39
CA TYR A 81 -2.72 -2.81 -1.69
C TYR A 81 -3.88 -2.99 -2.65
N ARG A 82 -3.62 -2.81 -3.94
CA ARG A 82 -4.61 -2.94 -5.00
C ARG A 82 -3.95 -3.28 -6.32
N ASP A 83 -4.75 -3.80 -7.23
CA ASP A 83 -4.37 -3.95 -8.62
C ASP A 83 -4.51 -2.60 -9.36
N VAL A 84 -3.52 -2.24 -10.17
CA VAL A 84 -3.50 -1.01 -10.96
C VAL A 84 -2.88 -1.26 -12.33
N LYS A 85 -3.20 -0.36 -13.26
CA LYS A 85 -2.46 -0.21 -14.50
C LYS A 85 -1.52 0.97 -14.38
N VAL A 86 -0.23 0.76 -14.65
CA VAL A 86 0.79 1.81 -14.68
C VAL A 86 1.35 1.96 -16.08
N ARG A 87 1.81 3.16 -16.42
CA ARG A 87 2.51 3.42 -17.68
C ARG A 87 3.88 3.97 -17.37
N ALA A 88 4.92 3.22 -17.71
CA ALA A 88 6.28 3.70 -17.60
C ALA A 88 6.50 4.92 -18.50
N ARG A 89 7.39 5.83 -18.10
CA ARG A 89 7.66 7.05 -18.86
C ARG A 89 8.19 6.71 -20.25
N GLY A 90 7.49 7.17 -21.28
CA GLY A 90 7.84 6.89 -22.69
C GLY A 90 7.30 5.57 -23.24
N ALA A 91 6.58 4.77 -22.43
CA ALA A 91 5.87 3.60 -22.91
C ALA A 91 4.53 4.00 -23.57
N THR A 92 4.11 3.21 -24.55
CA THR A 92 2.84 3.39 -25.26
C THR A 92 1.69 2.59 -24.65
N GLU A 93 2.00 1.60 -23.81
CA GLU A 93 1.04 0.64 -23.28
C GLU A 93 1.01 0.68 -21.75
N ASP A 94 -0.17 0.40 -21.20
CA ASP A 94 -0.37 0.22 -19.77
C ASP A 94 -0.02 -1.22 -19.37
N ILE A 95 0.70 -1.37 -18.27
CA ILE A 95 1.08 -2.67 -17.70
C ILE A 95 0.43 -2.86 -16.34
N ASP A 96 0.10 -4.11 -16.00
CA ASP A 96 -0.50 -4.44 -14.73
C ASP A 96 0.54 -4.45 -13.61
N ALA A 97 0.17 -3.90 -12.46
CA ALA A 97 1.03 -3.80 -11.30
C ALA A 97 0.22 -3.88 -10.01
N VAL A 98 0.82 -4.48 -8.99
CA VAL A 98 0.31 -4.35 -7.61
C VAL A 98 0.88 -3.08 -7.02
N GLN A 99 0.01 -2.14 -6.66
CA GLN A 99 0.36 -0.99 -5.85
C GLN A 99 0.23 -1.35 -4.37
N VAL A 100 1.24 -1.03 -3.56
CA VAL A 100 1.21 -1.14 -2.10
C VAL A 100 1.62 0.19 -1.48
N VAL A 101 0.75 0.80 -0.67
CA VAL A 101 1.12 1.93 0.19
C VAL A 101 1.24 1.42 1.61
N ALA A 102 2.45 1.47 2.16
CA ALA A 102 2.76 1.00 3.51
C ALA A 102 3.25 2.16 4.38
N GLU A 103 2.75 2.22 5.61
CA GLU A 103 3.01 3.31 6.55
C GLU A 103 3.18 2.81 7.98
N LEU A 104 4.04 3.50 8.74
CA LEU A 104 4.21 3.33 10.17
C LEU A 104 3.71 4.58 10.91
N ALA A 105 3.27 4.40 12.15
CA ALA A 105 2.95 5.50 13.05
C ALA A 105 4.16 6.41 13.38
N SER A 106 5.40 6.01 13.02
CA SER A 106 6.58 6.87 13.10
C SER A 106 6.64 7.95 12.02
N GLY A 107 5.74 7.92 11.03
CA GLY A 107 5.73 8.84 9.89
C GLY A 107 6.47 8.31 8.66
N GLU A 108 7.09 7.12 8.75
CA GLU A 108 7.69 6.45 7.60
C GLU A 108 6.59 5.90 6.67
N ALA A 109 6.67 6.23 5.39
CA ALA A 109 5.70 5.81 4.40
C ALA A 109 6.35 5.59 3.03
N CYS A 110 5.93 4.53 2.34
CA CYS A 110 6.34 4.26 0.98
C CYS A 110 5.18 3.79 0.11
N ASN A 111 5.30 4.05 -1.18
CA ASN A 111 4.44 3.56 -2.24
C ASN A 111 5.30 2.65 -3.13
N VAL A 112 4.85 1.41 -3.31
CA VAL A 112 5.57 0.38 -4.05
C VAL A 112 4.72 -0.08 -5.22
N PHE A 113 5.32 -0.16 -6.39
CA PHE A 113 4.72 -0.78 -7.57
C PHE A 113 5.51 -2.02 -7.95
N GLN A 114 4.80 -3.15 -8.00
CA GLN A 114 5.35 -4.42 -8.45
C GLN A 114 4.63 -4.84 -9.73
N ILE A 115 5.34 -4.74 -10.85
CA ILE A 115 4.82 -5.14 -12.16
C ILE A 115 4.67 -6.67 -12.17
N TYR A 116 3.58 -7.13 -12.78
CA TYR A 116 3.36 -8.55 -13.01
C TYR A 116 2.74 -8.80 -14.39
N ARG A 117 2.86 -10.04 -14.86
CA ARG A 117 2.18 -10.56 -16.04
C ARG A 117 1.42 -11.81 -15.65
N LEU A 118 0.12 -11.81 -15.95
CA LEU A 118 -0.74 -12.96 -15.76
C LEU A 118 -1.04 -13.58 -17.13
N GLY A 119 -0.58 -14.82 -17.33
CA GLY A 119 -0.99 -15.69 -18.44
C GLY A 119 -1.96 -16.76 -17.95
N ASP A 120 -2.35 -17.68 -18.83
CA ASP A 120 -3.43 -18.67 -18.60
C ASP A 120 -3.30 -19.43 -17.27
N GLU A 121 -2.08 -19.77 -16.83
CA GLU A 121 -1.82 -20.40 -15.52
C GLU A 121 -0.55 -19.90 -14.83
N THR A 122 0.09 -18.87 -15.40
CA THR A 122 1.40 -18.40 -14.93
C THR A 122 1.33 -16.94 -14.51
N LEU A 123 1.68 -16.68 -13.25
CA LEU A 123 1.89 -15.34 -12.73
C LEU A 123 3.39 -15.09 -12.58
N VAL A 124 3.90 -14.13 -13.35
CA VAL A 124 5.31 -13.72 -13.31
C VAL A 124 5.39 -12.29 -12.78
N PHE A 125 6.10 -12.11 -11.68
CA PHE A 125 6.44 -10.77 -11.18
C PHE A 125 7.76 -10.37 -11.82
N GLU A 126 7.84 -9.17 -12.41
CA GLU A 126 9.08 -8.69 -13.00
C GLU A 126 10.15 -8.44 -11.92
N GLU A 127 11.42 -8.59 -12.30
CA GLU A 127 12.53 -8.38 -11.38
C GLU A 127 12.63 -6.90 -11.01
N GLY A 128 12.71 -6.63 -9.70
CA GLY A 128 12.71 -5.27 -9.16
C GLY A 128 11.31 -4.75 -8.85
N ARG A 129 11.30 -3.59 -8.20
CA ARG A 129 10.09 -2.85 -7.83
C ARG A 129 10.41 -1.38 -7.75
N GLU A 130 9.47 -0.56 -8.20
CA GLU A 130 9.58 0.88 -7.99
C GLU A 130 9.15 1.20 -6.56
N VAL A 131 9.98 1.94 -5.83
CA VAL A 131 9.73 2.33 -4.45
C VAL A 131 9.86 3.84 -4.35
N GLU A 132 8.75 4.48 -3.99
CA GLU A 132 8.68 5.92 -3.79
C GLU A 132 8.45 6.21 -2.30
N LEU A 133 9.21 7.14 -1.74
CA LEU A 133 8.90 7.69 -0.42
C LEU A 133 7.78 8.72 -0.60
N VAL A 134 6.69 8.54 0.14
CA VAL A 134 5.50 9.37 0.00
C VAL A 134 5.09 9.94 1.36
N PRO A 135 4.35 11.07 1.39
CA PRO A 135 3.71 11.51 2.63
C PRO A 135 2.75 10.45 3.16
N SER A 136 2.75 10.27 4.49
CA SER A 136 1.76 9.43 5.15
C SER A 136 0.34 9.91 4.83
N VAL A 137 -0.54 8.99 4.45
CA VAL A 137 -1.97 9.25 4.30
C VAL A 137 -2.77 8.57 5.39
N ILE A 138 -2.37 7.43 5.94
CA ILE A 138 -3.07 6.71 7.02
C ILE A 138 -2.78 7.33 8.39
N PHE A 139 -1.52 7.64 8.67
CA PHE A 139 -1.05 8.19 9.95
C PHE A 139 -0.83 9.71 9.93
N ALA A 140 -1.20 10.41 8.85
CA ALA A 140 -1.17 11.87 8.80
C ALA A 140 -1.89 12.44 10.03
N GLU A 141 -1.15 13.14 10.90
CA GLU A 141 -1.76 13.88 12.00
C GLU A 141 -2.82 14.80 11.42
N SER A 142 -3.99 14.84 12.05
CA SER A 142 -5.06 15.79 11.75
C SER A 142 -4.69 17.24 12.09
N ASP A 143 -3.40 17.57 12.15
CA ASP A 143 -2.89 18.94 12.32
C ASP A 143 -2.95 19.67 10.99
N ARG A 144 -4.17 20.14 10.68
CA ARG A 144 -4.40 21.24 9.76
C ARG A 144 -3.82 22.53 10.35
N SER A 145 -2.51 22.67 10.32
CA SER A 145 -1.83 23.97 10.43
C SER A 145 -0.45 23.92 9.77
N THR A 146 -0.41 23.65 8.47
CA THR A 146 0.68 24.16 7.63
C THR A 146 0.15 24.45 6.22
N PRO A 147 0.21 25.69 5.74
CA PRO A 147 -0.19 26.03 4.37
C PRO A 147 0.92 25.62 3.41
N GLY A 148 0.54 24.94 2.32
CA GLY A 148 1.40 24.77 1.16
C GLY A 148 2.07 23.41 1.03
N THR A 149 1.30 22.35 0.77
CA THR A 149 1.82 21.22 -0.01
C THR A 149 0.89 21.00 -1.20
N ARG A 150 1.48 21.12 -2.40
CA ARG A 150 0.80 20.81 -3.66
C ARG A 150 0.25 19.39 -3.59
N ARG A 151 -0.95 19.24 -4.12
CA ARG A 151 -1.66 17.97 -4.16
C ARG A 151 -0.96 17.04 -5.13
N TRP A 152 -0.77 15.77 -4.75
CA TRP A 152 0.04 14.80 -5.50
C TRP A 152 -0.42 14.57 -6.96
N TRP A 153 -1.68 14.84 -7.28
CA TRP A 153 -2.19 14.77 -8.66
C TRP A 153 -1.73 15.93 -9.57
N GLU A 154 -1.04 16.94 -9.03
CA GLU A 154 -0.46 18.04 -9.82
C GLU A 154 0.88 17.69 -10.48
N PHE A 155 1.45 16.50 -10.18
CA PHE A 155 2.69 16.02 -10.80
C PHE A 155 2.48 15.25 -12.12
N TRP A 156 1.23 14.98 -12.50
CA TRP A 156 0.88 14.21 -13.70
C TRP A 156 0.12 15.07 -14.72
N LYS A 157 0.73 16.16 -15.19
CA LYS A 157 0.31 16.91 -16.38
C LYS A 157 1.39 16.89 -17.45
#